data_AF-A0A291PNC5-F1
#
_entry.id   AF-A0A291PNC5-F1
#
_cell.length_a   1.000
_cell.length_b   1.000
_cell.length_c   1.000
_cell.angle_alpha   90.00
_cell.angle_beta   90.00
_cell.angle_gamma   90.00
#
_symmetry.space_group_name_H-M   'P 1'
#
loop_
_entity.id
_entity.type
_entity.pdbx_description
1 polymer ?
#
loop_
_entity_poly.entity_id
_entity_poly.type
_entity_poly.pdbx_seq_one_letter_code
_entity_poly.pdbx_strand_id
1 'polypeptide(L)'
;MCPAEWSHLPEDVRPLAALGSEERIHHIRAKRWVDYPHADRVMRRLNEIYAQPRSERMENMLLIGQSGMGKTTLVRKFERTHTVRVGNSGTCRLHPIVVMLMPHDPTGPRFFSQLLKAIGVPTIDSFERTAPRESTVLRVLAEVQAKVIVIDELNSVLAGTARQQRLFLQLLRWLSNELRVALVGIGVPETRHALLSDDQLRNRFMNLELPAWENGEDFSHFVTRLVWSLPLREPSPVDSRRLMKMLIGRTGGITLGTCKAIERAAIMAIRSGSERLDYQAFEHAEVWDGIEAPVLMAGHRRKSRLG
;
A
#
# COMPACT_ATOMS: atom_id res chain seq x y z
N MET A 1 -34.11 29.28 2.21
CA MET A 1 -33.08 28.35 2.73
C MET A 1 -31.73 29.00 2.47
N CYS A 2 -30.98 29.37 3.51
CA CYS A 2 -29.63 29.89 3.32
C CYS A 2 -28.77 28.78 2.67
N PRO A 3 -27.92 29.09 1.67
CA PRO A 3 -27.00 28.09 1.14
C PRO A 3 -26.16 27.54 2.30
N ALA A 4 -26.03 26.22 2.39
CA ALA A 4 -25.16 25.61 3.38
C ALA A 4 -23.72 26.12 3.16
N GLU A 5 -23.10 26.67 4.21
CA GLU A 5 -21.69 27.10 4.16
C GLU A 5 -20.82 25.94 3.65
N TRP A 6 -19.95 26.25 2.68
CA TRP A 6 -19.07 25.30 2.00
C TRP A 6 -19.78 24.09 1.37
N SER A 7 -20.92 24.34 0.71
CA SER A 7 -21.70 23.30 0.00
C SER A 7 -20.91 22.48 -1.05
N HIS A 8 -19.79 23.01 -1.56
CA HIS A 8 -18.87 22.30 -2.47
C HIS A 8 -18.06 21.19 -1.81
N LEU A 9 -17.95 21.19 -0.47
CA LEU A 9 -17.26 20.15 0.28
C LEU A 9 -18.22 19.00 0.64
N PRO A 10 -17.70 17.75 0.70
CA PRO A 10 -18.39 16.62 1.30
C PRO A 10 -18.84 16.91 2.75
N GLU A 11 -19.94 16.30 3.17
CA GLU A 11 -20.57 16.57 4.48
C GLU A 11 -19.64 16.32 5.67
N ASP A 12 -18.78 15.30 5.58
CA ASP A 12 -17.79 14.94 6.59
C ASP A 12 -16.61 15.93 6.67
N VAL A 13 -16.36 16.70 5.61
CA VAL A 13 -15.25 17.67 5.52
C VAL A 13 -15.70 19.09 5.93
N ARG A 14 -16.98 19.45 5.76
CA ARG A 14 -17.50 20.78 6.11
C ARG A 14 -17.16 21.25 7.53
N PRO A 15 -17.29 20.42 8.59
CA PRO A 15 -16.93 20.84 9.95
C PRO A 15 -15.45 21.21 10.08
N LEU A 16 -14.57 20.60 9.28
CA LEU A 16 -13.14 20.89 9.29
C LEU A 16 -12.82 22.24 8.66
N ALA A 17 -13.60 22.72 7.69
CA ALA A 17 -13.41 24.03 7.08
C ALA A 17 -13.69 25.20 8.06
N ALA A 18 -14.50 24.96 9.09
CA ALA A 18 -14.77 25.89 10.18
C ALA A 18 -13.60 26.07 11.16
N LEU A 19 -12.67 25.12 11.19
CA LEU A 19 -11.54 25.13 12.12
C LEU A 19 -10.51 26.22 11.80
N GLY A 20 -9.64 26.49 12.78
CA GLY A 20 -8.50 27.39 12.61
C GLY A 20 -7.51 26.87 11.56
N SER A 21 -6.70 27.77 10.99
CA SER A 21 -5.74 27.40 9.93
C SER A 21 -4.77 26.30 10.35
N GLU A 22 -4.25 26.32 11.59
CA GLU A 22 -3.32 25.29 12.08
C GLU A 22 -3.98 23.92 12.24
N GLU A 23 -5.23 23.87 12.71
CA GLU A 23 -5.99 22.62 12.84
C GLU A 23 -6.30 22.02 11.47
N ARG A 24 -6.66 22.86 10.50
CA ARG A 24 -6.86 22.44 9.09
C ARG A 24 -5.57 21.94 8.47
N ILE A 25 -4.44 22.63 8.68
CA ILE A 25 -3.12 22.19 8.20
C ILE A 25 -2.72 20.86 8.86
N HIS A 26 -2.97 20.70 10.16
CA HIS A 26 -2.74 19.43 10.86
C HIS A 26 -3.58 18.31 10.24
N HIS A 27 -4.87 18.58 9.97
CA HIS A 27 -5.73 17.64 9.27
C HIS A 27 -5.18 17.29 7.88
N ILE A 28 -4.73 18.27 7.09
CA ILE A 28 -4.13 18.05 5.75
C ILE A 28 -2.89 17.15 5.84
N ARG A 29 -2.08 17.28 6.88
CA ARG A 29 -0.90 16.44 7.10
C ARG A 29 -1.23 15.03 7.63
N ALA A 30 -2.42 14.84 8.20
CA ALA A 30 -2.87 13.52 8.63
C ALA A 30 -3.17 12.65 7.39
N LYS A 31 -2.75 11.37 7.43
CA LYS A 31 -2.96 10.44 6.33
C LYS A 31 -4.46 10.22 6.10
N ARG A 32 -4.95 10.61 4.92
CA ARG A 32 -6.33 10.37 4.47
C ARG A 32 -6.41 9.17 3.53
N TRP A 33 -7.57 8.52 3.55
CA TRP A 33 -7.92 7.54 2.54
C TRP A 33 -8.74 8.20 1.44
N VAL A 34 -8.44 7.89 0.18
CA VAL A 34 -9.21 8.31 -1.00
C VAL A 34 -9.52 7.06 -1.81
N ASP A 35 -10.79 6.81 -2.09
CA ASP A 35 -11.21 5.70 -2.95
C ASP A 35 -11.00 6.02 -4.43
N TYR A 36 -10.49 5.03 -5.18
CA TYR A 36 -10.24 5.13 -6.61
C TYR A 36 -10.36 3.74 -7.28
N PRO A 37 -10.65 3.67 -8.60
CA PRO A 37 -11.00 2.41 -9.27
C PRO A 37 -9.96 1.28 -9.10
N HIS A 38 -8.67 1.60 -9.14
CA HIS A 38 -7.62 0.60 -8.93
C HIS A 38 -7.60 0.07 -7.48
N ALA A 39 -7.82 0.92 -6.47
CA ALA A 39 -7.94 0.49 -5.08
C ALA A 39 -9.12 -0.48 -4.91
N ASP A 40 -10.26 -0.18 -5.51
CA ASP A 40 -11.45 -1.02 -5.40
C ASP A 40 -11.23 -2.41 -5.99
N ARG A 41 -10.51 -2.50 -7.12
CA ARG A 41 -10.12 -3.79 -7.71
C ARG A 41 -9.21 -4.59 -6.77
N VAL A 42 -8.21 -3.95 -6.19
CA VAL A 42 -7.29 -4.59 -5.23
C VAL A 42 -8.04 -5.06 -3.99
N MET A 43 -8.86 -4.20 -3.39
CA MET A 43 -9.65 -4.51 -2.20
C MET A 43 -10.64 -5.65 -2.45
N ARG A 44 -11.33 -5.64 -3.60
CA ARG A 44 -12.22 -6.74 -3.99
C ARG A 44 -11.46 -8.07 -4.03
N ARG A 45 -10.28 -8.09 -4.63
CA ARG A 45 -9.50 -9.32 -4.73
C ARG A 45 -8.94 -9.79 -3.38
N LEU A 46 -8.48 -8.87 -2.54
CA LEU A 46 -8.08 -9.20 -1.16
C LEU A 46 -9.24 -9.80 -0.36
N ASN A 47 -10.46 -9.28 -0.54
CA ASN A 47 -11.66 -9.81 0.10
C ASN A 47 -12.05 -11.20 -0.43
N GLU A 48 -11.93 -11.45 -1.74
CA GLU A 48 -12.11 -12.78 -2.33
C GLU A 48 -11.12 -13.79 -1.72
N ILE A 49 -9.85 -13.41 -1.59
CA ILE A 49 -8.80 -14.23 -0.96
C ILE A 49 -9.09 -14.49 0.51
N TYR A 50 -9.63 -13.50 1.23
CA TYR A 50 -10.03 -13.67 2.64
C TYR A 50 -11.22 -14.61 2.81
N ALA A 51 -12.20 -14.51 1.91
CA ALA A 51 -13.45 -15.25 1.97
C ALA A 51 -13.32 -16.70 1.49
N GLN A 52 -12.25 -17.05 0.79
CA GLN A 52 -12.04 -18.40 0.28
C GLN A 52 -12.07 -19.46 1.40
N PRO A 53 -12.68 -20.62 1.17
CA PRO A 53 -12.63 -21.72 2.13
C PRO A 53 -11.21 -22.27 2.25
N ARG A 54 -10.85 -22.79 3.42
CA ARG A 54 -9.54 -23.45 3.61
C ARG A 54 -9.48 -24.69 2.73
N SER A 55 -8.46 -24.77 1.88
CA SER A 55 -8.18 -25.91 1.01
C SER A 55 -6.69 -26.26 1.07
N GLU A 56 -6.31 -27.41 0.51
CA GLU A 56 -4.90 -27.78 0.31
C GLU A 56 -4.21 -26.87 -0.72
N ARG A 57 -4.99 -26.17 -1.54
CA ARG A 57 -4.51 -25.29 -2.59
C ARG A 57 -5.14 -23.91 -2.44
N MET A 58 -4.66 -23.17 -1.44
CA MET A 58 -5.03 -21.78 -1.23
C MET A 58 -4.62 -20.92 -2.42
N GLU A 59 -5.49 -19.99 -2.84
CA GLU A 59 -5.13 -18.94 -3.78
C GLU A 59 -4.24 -17.90 -3.10
N ASN A 60 -3.04 -17.70 -3.64
CA ASN A 60 -2.11 -16.67 -3.20
C ASN A 60 -2.12 -15.50 -4.20
N MET A 61 -1.66 -14.33 -3.76
CA MET A 61 -1.64 -13.12 -4.57
C MET A 61 -0.33 -12.36 -4.47
N LEU A 62 0.13 -11.80 -5.58
CA LEU A 62 1.25 -10.90 -5.66
C LEU A 62 0.75 -9.53 -6.16
N LEU A 63 0.76 -8.54 -5.27
CA LEU A 63 0.43 -7.15 -5.57
C LEU A 63 1.70 -6.38 -5.95
N ILE A 64 1.76 -5.95 -7.21
CA ILE A 64 2.94 -5.31 -7.81
C ILE A 64 2.63 -3.87 -8.14
N GLY A 65 3.57 -2.97 -7.87
CA GLY A 65 3.49 -1.59 -8.34
C GLY A 65 4.73 -0.80 -7.94
N GLN A 66 4.93 0.36 -8.55
CA GLN A 66 6.07 1.22 -8.23
C GLN A 66 6.06 1.64 -6.75
N SER A 67 7.24 2.01 -6.22
CA SER A 67 7.32 2.58 -4.88
C SER A 67 6.46 3.85 -4.79
N GLY A 68 5.80 4.06 -3.65
CA GLY A 68 4.90 5.21 -3.48
C GLY A 68 3.52 5.09 -4.14
N MET A 69 3.16 3.95 -4.76
CA MET A 69 1.81 3.73 -5.32
C MET A 69 0.73 3.41 -4.26
N GLY A 70 1.07 3.36 -2.97
CA GLY A 70 0.08 3.14 -1.91
C GLY A 70 -0.25 1.68 -1.59
N LYS A 71 0.55 0.70 -2.09
CA LYS A 71 0.36 -0.74 -1.82
C LYS A 71 0.25 -1.09 -0.33
N THR A 72 1.18 -0.59 0.49
CA THR A 72 1.13 -0.75 1.95
C THR A 72 -0.13 -0.14 2.55
N THR A 73 -0.58 1.01 2.03
CA THR A 73 -1.78 1.70 2.53
C THR A 73 -3.05 0.89 2.22
N LEU A 74 -3.13 0.28 1.02
CA LEU A 74 -4.19 -0.66 0.64
C LEU A 74 -4.27 -1.85 1.60
N VAL A 75 -3.14 -2.50 1.86
CA VAL A 75 -3.09 -3.67 2.74
C VAL A 75 -3.40 -3.32 4.19
N ARG A 76 -2.95 -2.16 4.68
CA ARG A 76 -3.32 -1.69 6.02
C ARG A 76 -4.82 -1.36 6.13
N LYS A 77 -5.45 -0.86 5.06
CA LYS A 77 -6.92 -0.71 5.01
C LYS A 77 -7.61 -2.08 5.08
N PHE A 78 -7.13 -3.05 4.30
CA PHE A 78 -7.63 -4.43 4.31
C PHE A 78 -7.50 -5.10 5.70
N GLU A 79 -6.36 -4.96 6.36
CA GLU A 79 -6.13 -5.41 7.74
C GLU A 79 -7.16 -4.80 8.71
N ARG A 80 -7.31 -3.48 8.70
CA ARG A 80 -8.23 -2.76 9.60
C ARG A 80 -9.70 -3.13 9.40
N THR A 81 -10.10 -3.40 8.16
CA THR A 81 -11.50 -3.75 7.82
C THR A 81 -11.89 -5.16 8.28
N HIS A 82 -10.94 -6.08 8.49
CA HIS A 82 -11.23 -7.44 8.96
C HIS A 82 -10.72 -7.73 10.38
N THR A 83 -10.12 -6.75 11.04
CA THR A 83 -9.69 -6.92 12.43
C THR A 83 -10.93 -6.95 13.33
N VAL A 84 -11.24 -8.12 13.87
CA VAL A 84 -12.33 -8.31 14.83
C VAL A 84 -11.83 -7.95 16.21
N ARG A 85 -12.36 -6.88 16.81
CA ARG A 85 -12.13 -6.57 18.24
C ARG A 85 -13.02 -7.48 19.07
N VAL A 86 -12.46 -8.57 19.59
CA VAL A 86 -13.14 -9.38 20.61
C VAL A 86 -13.18 -8.57 21.90
N GLY A 87 -14.38 -8.43 22.48
CA GLY A 87 -14.64 -7.66 23.71
C GLY A 87 -13.90 -8.17 24.95
N ASN A 88 -14.05 -7.43 26.05
CA ASN A 88 -13.29 -7.47 27.33
C ASN A 88 -13.14 -8.82 28.08
N SER A 89 -13.39 -9.98 27.47
CA SER A 89 -13.14 -11.32 28.03
C SER A 89 -11.80 -11.92 27.56
N GLY A 90 -10.73 -11.13 27.63
CA GLY A 90 -9.42 -11.57 28.12
C GLY A 90 -8.55 -12.62 27.42
N THR A 91 -8.93 -13.39 26.38
CA THR A 91 -8.01 -14.50 25.97
C THR A 91 -7.68 -14.74 24.50
N CYS A 92 -8.45 -14.30 23.50
CA CYS A 92 -8.03 -14.48 22.10
C CYS A 92 -8.30 -13.23 21.25
N ARG A 93 -7.25 -12.48 20.90
CA ARG A 93 -7.33 -11.54 19.77
C ARG A 93 -7.31 -12.35 18.49
N LEU A 94 -8.41 -12.32 17.74
CA LEU A 94 -8.43 -12.87 16.39
C LEU A 94 -7.61 -11.94 15.48
N HIS A 95 -6.55 -12.48 14.90
CA HIS A 95 -5.72 -11.79 13.90
C HIS A 95 -5.83 -12.52 12.57
N PRO A 96 -7.00 -12.43 11.89
CA PRO A 96 -7.22 -13.22 10.69
C PRO A 96 -6.37 -12.72 9.51
N ILE A 97 -5.85 -11.50 9.59
CA ILE A 97 -4.87 -10.93 8.65
C ILE A 97 -3.62 -10.59 9.46
N VAL A 98 -2.49 -11.15 9.06
CA VAL A 98 -1.18 -10.86 9.67
C VAL A 98 -0.33 -10.12 8.64
N VAL A 99 -0.01 -8.85 8.89
CA VAL A 99 0.81 -8.03 7.99
C VAL A 99 2.22 -7.91 8.54
N MET A 100 3.19 -8.52 7.87
CA MET A 100 4.61 -8.43 8.20
C MET A 100 5.38 -7.61 7.16
N LEU A 101 6.42 -6.92 7.62
CA LEU A 101 7.44 -6.36 6.75
C LEU A 101 8.55 -7.39 6.56
N MET A 102 8.95 -7.63 5.32
CA MET A 102 10.04 -8.55 5.00
C MET A 102 11.35 -8.06 5.65
N PRO A 103 12.12 -8.93 6.35
CA PRO A 103 13.43 -8.54 6.84
C PRO A 103 14.39 -8.23 5.69
N HIS A 104 15.26 -7.23 5.89
CA HIS A 104 16.28 -6.83 4.91
C HIS A 104 17.26 -7.97 4.57
N ASP A 105 17.48 -8.90 5.50
CA ASP A 105 18.22 -10.15 5.28
C ASP A 105 17.24 -11.33 5.29
N PRO A 106 16.85 -11.87 4.13
CA PRO A 106 15.72 -12.79 3.96
C PRO A 106 16.07 -14.25 4.32
N THR A 107 16.55 -14.48 5.55
CA THR A 107 16.77 -15.84 6.07
C THR A 107 15.51 -16.38 6.75
N GLY A 108 15.31 -17.70 6.71
CA GLY A 108 14.16 -18.35 7.34
C GLY A 108 13.98 -17.99 8.82
N PRO A 109 15.03 -18.09 9.67
CA PRO A 109 14.92 -17.71 11.08
C PRO A 109 14.49 -16.25 11.31
N ARG A 110 14.96 -15.31 10.48
CA ARG A 110 14.57 -13.89 10.56
C ARG A 110 13.14 -13.67 10.07
N PHE A 111 12.74 -14.37 9.01
CA PHE A 111 11.37 -14.35 8.50
C PHE A 111 10.39 -14.77 9.61
N PHE A 112 10.63 -15.92 10.26
CA PHE A 112 9.79 -16.41 11.34
C PHE A 112 9.76 -15.46 12.55
N SER A 113 10.90 -14.88 12.93
CA SER A 113 10.94 -13.87 14.00
C SER A 113 10.11 -12.63 13.66
N GLN A 114 10.18 -12.12 12.42
CA GLN A 114 9.36 -10.98 12.00
C GLN A 114 7.88 -11.31 11.92
N LEU A 115 7.53 -12.55 11.55
CA LEU A 115 6.15 -13.01 11.54
C LEU A 115 5.57 -13.11 12.96
N LEU A 116 6.32 -13.67 13.92
CA LEU A 116 5.93 -13.68 15.35
C LEU A 116 5.73 -12.26 15.89
N LYS A 117 6.66 -11.36 15.57
CA LYS A 117 6.56 -9.94 15.93
C LYS A 117 5.31 -9.28 15.33
N ALA A 118 4.96 -9.59 14.08
CA ALA A 118 3.77 -9.07 13.42
C ALA A 118 2.47 -9.55 14.08
N ILE A 119 2.45 -10.77 14.65
CA ILE A 119 1.31 -11.30 15.41
C ILE A 119 1.22 -10.67 16.82
N GLY A 120 2.27 -9.99 17.27
CA GLY A 120 2.34 -9.37 18.60
C GLY A 120 2.87 -10.31 19.69
N VAL A 121 3.50 -11.42 19.31
CA VAL A 121 4.23 -12.29 20.25
C VAL A 121 5.55 -11.59 20.61
N PRO A 122 5.81 -11.30 21.90
CA PRO A 122 7.10 -10.74 22.31
C PRO A 122 8.23 -11.69 21.90
N THR A 123 9.26 -11.17 21.24
CA THR A 123 10.53 -11.90 21.07
C THR A 123 11.15 -12.06 22.44
N ILE A 124 10.92 -13.21 23.08
CA ILE A 124 11.65 -13.59 24.28
C ILE A 124 12.96 -14.22 23.78
N ASP A 125 14.07 -13.51 23.94
CA ASP A 125 15.41 -13.99 23.56
C ASP A 125 15.80 -15.32 24.25
N SER A 126 15.05 -15.75 25.28
CA SER A 126 15.24 -17.05 25.95
C SER A 126 14.54 -18.24 25.29
N PHE A 127 13.66 -18.03 24.30
CA PHE A 127 13.06 -19.13 23.51
C PHE A 127 14.08 -19.79 22.55
N GLU A 128 15.31 -19.29 22.52
CA GLU A 128 16.38 -19.70 21.60
C GLU A 128 16.87 -21.14 21.74
N ARG A 129 16.40 -21.94 22.72
CA ARG A 129 17.08 -23.21 23.04
C ARG A 129 16.27 -24.50 22.95
N THR A 130 14.96 -24.48 22.69
CA THR A 130 14.19 -25.73 22.87
C THR A 130 13.10 -26.05 21.84
N ALA A 131 12.59 -25.10 21.06
CA ALA A 131 11.59 -25.38 20.02
C ALA A 131 11.98 -24.73 18.66
N PRO A 132 11.81 -25.42 17.52
CA PRO A 132 12.00 -24.81 16.20
C PRO A 132 11.06 -23.62 16.02
N ARG A 133 11.59 -22.47 15.58
CA ARG A 133 10.80 -21.22 15.39
C ARG A 133 9.60 -21.44 14.46
N GLU A 134 9.76 -22.34 13.50
CA GLU A 134 8.73 -22.81 12.58
C GLU A 134 7.49 -23.32 13.32
N SER A 135 7.70 -24.27 14.25
CA SER A 135 6.61 -24.94 14.98
C SER A 135 5.80 -23.95 15.83
N THR A 136 6.49 -23.00 16.46
CA THR A 136 5.86 -21.92 17.23
C THR A 136 5.01 -21.02 16.34
N VAL A 137 5.52 -20.62 15.16
CA VAL A 137 4.76 -19.81 14.20
C VAL A 137 3.50 -20.54 13.75
N LEU A 138 3.60 -21.80 13.36
CA LEU A 138 2.44 -22.58 12.91
C LEU A 138 1.36 -22.67 14.00
N ARG A 139 1.77 -22.95 15.25
CA ARG A 139 0.85 -23.00 16.40
C ARG A 139 0.17 -21.66 16.64
N VAL A 140 0.94 -20.58 16.71
CA VAL A 140 0.41 -19.22 16.97
C VAL A 140 -0.53 -18.78 15.86
N LEU A 141 -0.19 -19.03 14.59
CA LEU A 141 -1.06 -18.71 13.45
C LEU A 141 -2.40 -19.46 13.53
N ALA A 142 -2.40 -20.71 13.99
CA ALA A 142 -3.61 -21.48 14.22
C ALA A 142 -4.45 -20.91 15.38
N GLU A 143 -3.81 -20.54 16.50
CA GLU A 143 -4.45 -19.95 17.69
C GLU A 143 -5.12 -18.61 17.37
N VAL A 144 -4.47 -17.73 16.61
CA VAL A 144 -5.03 -16.44 16.20
C VAL A 144 -6.00 -16.54 15.02
N GLN A 145 -6.26 -17.76 14.55
CA GLN A 145 -7.10 -18.09 13.40
C GLN A 145 -6.73 -17.31 12.13
N ALA A 146 -5.43 -17.21 11.86
CA ALA A 146 -4.93 -16.56 10.66
C ALA A 146 -5.57 -17.17 9.39
N LYS A 147 -5.99 -16.31 8.49
CA LYS A 147 -6.52 -16.67 7.16
C LYS A 147 -5.62 -16.15 6.05
N VAL A 148 -5.03 -14.97 6.25
CA VAL A 148 -4.17 -14.30 5.27
C VAL A 148 -2.88 -13.83 5.95
N ILE A 149 -1.74 -14.16 5.35
CA ILE A 149 -0.43 -13.58 5.71
C ILE A 149 -0.02 -12.65 4.58
N VAL A 150 0.20 -11.39 4.92
CA VAL A 150 0.68 -10.37 3.99
C VAL A 150 2.15 -10.09 4.25
N ILE A 151 2.97 -10.23 3.22
CA ILE A 151 4.41 -10.02 3.24
C ILE A 151 4.70 -8.74 2.44
N ASP A 152 4.86 -7.62 3.14
CA ASP A 152 5.23 -6.34 2.55
C ASP A 152 6.74 -6.28 2.25
N GLU A 153 7.11 -5.54 1.21
CA GLU A 153 8.48 -5.46 0.67
C GLU A 153 9.11 -6.82 0.34
N LEU A 154 8.34 -7.71 -0.29
CA LEU A 154 8.80 -9.02 -0.74
C LEU A 154 10.00 -8.94 -1.71
N ASN A 155 10.21 -7.77 -2.35
CA ASN A 155 11.42 -7.46 -3.11
C ASN A 155 12.71 -7.52 -2.28
N SER A 156 12.66 -7.48 -0.94
CA SER A 156 13.84 -7.68 -0.10
C SER A 156 14.53 -9.04 -0.36
N VAL A 157 13.82 -10.02 -0.94
CA VAL A 157 14.42 -11.26 -1.43
C VAL A 157 15.56 -11.01 -2.43
N LEU A 158 15.43 -9.96 -3.26
CA LEU A 158 16.38 -9.63 -4.32
C LEU A 158 17.75 -9.19 -3.79
N ALA A 159 17.84 -8.74 -2.54
CA ALA A 159 19.10 -8.38 -1.90
C ALA A 159 19.99 -9.59 -1.59
N GLY A 160 19.40 -10.79 -1.50
CA GLY A 160 20.14 -12.02 -1.25
C GLY A 160 20.87 -12.53 -2.50
N THR A 161 21.92 -13.33 -2.28
CA THR A 161 22.58 -14.13 -3.32
C THR A 161 21.58 -15.07 -4.01
N ALA A 162 21.87 -15.52 -5.23
CA ALA A 162 21.02 -16.48 -5.95
C ALA A 162 20.70 -17.75 -5.13
N ARG A 163 21.64 -18.20 -4.29
CA ARG A 163 21.41 -19.32 -3.36
C ARG A 163 20.40 -18.94 -2.28
N GLN A 164 20.55 -17.77 -1.64
CA GLN A 164 19.61 -17.30 -0.62
C GLN A 164 18.20 -17.08 -1.19
N GLN A 165 18.10 -16.50 -2.39
CA GLN A 165 16.83 -16.34 -3.11
C GLN A 165 16.13 -17.69 -3.30
N ARG A 166 16.84 -18.70 -3.84
CA ARG A 166 16.28 -20.06 -4.01
C ARG A 166 15.81 -20.68 -2.69
N LEU A 167 16.62 -20.57 -1.63
CA LEU A 167 16.25 -21.07 -0.30
C LEU A 167 14.99 -20.36 0.24
N PHE A 168 14.85 -19.06 -0.01
CA PHE A 168 13.67 -18.32 0.40
C PHE A 168 12.42 -18.68 -0.42
N LEU A 169 12.55 -18.87 -1.73
CA LEU A 169 11.45 -19.37 -2.57
C LEU A 169 10.98 -20.76 -2.13
N GLN A 170 11.92 -21.64 -1.75
CA GLN A 170 11.60 -22.95 -1.17
C GLN A 170 10.84 -22.82 0.15
N LEU A 171 11.22 -21.86 1.01
CA LEU A 171 10.51 -21.56 2.25
C LEU A 171 9.09 -21.05 1.98
N LEU A 172 8.89 -20.11 1.03
CA LEU A 172 7.55 -19.63 0.67
C LEU A 172 6.67 -20.75 0.12
N ARG A 173 7.25 -21.63 -0.69
CA ARG A 173 6.56 -22.81 -1.22
C ARG A 173 6.15 -23.74 -0.09
N TRP A 174 7.07 -24.04 0.83
CA TRP A 174 6.77 -24.85 1.99
C TRP A 174 5.66 -24.22 2.84
N LEU A 175 5.73 -22.92 3.12
CA LEU A 175 4.67 -22.20 3.83
C LEU A 175 3.32 -22.29 3.12
N SER A 176 3.28 -22.07 1.81
CA SER A 176 2.05 -22.18 1.03
C SER A 176 1.46 -23.60 0.99
N ASN A 177 2.28 -24.64 1.21
CA ASN A 177 1.82 -26.03 1.27
C ASN A 177 1.35 -26.42 2.67
N GLU A 178 2.15 -26.06 3.67
CA GLU A 178 1.94 -26.46 5.06
C GLU A 178 0.78 -25.68 5.67
N LEU A 179 0.72 -24.38 5.37
CA LEU A 179 -0.32 -23.50 5.87
C LEU A 179 -1.52 -23.53 4.94
N ARG A 180 -2.69 -23.85 5.50
CA ARG A 180 -4.00 -23.59 4.87
C ARG A 180 -4.41 -22.12 5.02
N VAL A 181 -3.46 -21.21 4.78
CA VAL A 181 -3.63 -19.75 4.82
C VAL A 181 -3.17 -19.17 3.49
N ALA A 182 -3.83 -18.11 3.03
CA ALA A 182 -3.44 -17.44 1.81
C ALA A 182 -2.22 -16.53 2.04
N LEU A 183 -1.28 -16.55 1.10
CA LEU A 183 -0.14 -15.63 1.10
C LEU A 183 -0.41 -14.47 0.13
N VAL A 184 -0.21 -13.24 0.62
CA VAL A 184 -0.24 -12.02 -0.19
C VAL A 184 1.14 -11.38 -0.17
N GLY A 185 1.87 -11.43 -1.28
CA GLY A 185 3.13 -10.73 -1.44
C GLY A 185 2.91 -9.31 -1.96
N ILE A 186 3.64 -8.33 -1.44
CA ILE A 186 3.66 -6.97 -1.98
C ILE A 186 5.07 -6.63 -2.42
N GLY A 187 5.23 -6.04 -3.59
CA GLY A 187 6.56 -5.62 -4.04
C GLY A 187 6.56 -4.67 -5.23
N VAL A 188 7.77 -4.35 -5.67
CA VAL A 188 8.04 -3.63 -6.92
C VAL A 188 8.03 -4.59 -8.12
N PRO A 189 7.92 -4.10 -9.37
CA PRO A 189 7.86 -4.96 -10.57
C PRO A 189 8.94 -6.04 -10.66
N GLU A 190 10.15 -5.75 -10.19
CA GLU A 190 11.30 -6.66 -10.17
C GLU A 190 11.02 -7.93 -9.35
N THR A 191 10.18 -7.82 -8.30
CA THR A 191 9.76 -8.94 -7.45
C THR A 191 9.08 -10.04 -8.26
N ARG A 192 8.34 -9.65 -9.31
CA ARG A 192 7.65 -10.58 -10.21
C ARG A 192 8.65 -11.56 -10.81
N HIS A 193 9.76 -11.06 -11.34
CA HIS A 193 10.75 -11.91 -12.01
C HIS A 193 11.41 -12.89 -11.04
N ALA A 194 11.65 -12.48 -9.79
CA ALA A 194 12.21 -13.35 -8.76
C ALA A 194 11.26 -14.50 -8.40
N LEU A 195 10.00 -14.18 -8.08
CA LEU A 195 9.02 -15.16 -7.64
C LEU A 195 8.57 -16.09 -8.75
N LEU A 196 8.34 -15.56 -9.95
CA LEU A 196 7.84 -16.34 -11.08
C LEU A 196 8.93 -17.18 -11.78
N SER A 197 10.18 -17.09 -11.32
CA SER A 197 11.26 -18.01 -11.72
C SER A 197 11.05 -19.44 -11.19
N ASP A 198 10.23 -19.59 -10.13
CA ASP A 198 9.78 -20.90 -9.64
C ASP A 198 8.38 -21.20 -10.20
N ASP A 199 8.29 -22.25 -11.02
CA ASP A 199 7.04 -22.64 -11.69
C ASP A 199 5.91 -23.02 -10.71
N GLN A 200 6.24 -23.55 -9.54
CA GLN A 200 5.25 -23.97 -8.55
C GLN A 200 4.66 -22.76 -7.82
N LEU A 201 5.48 -21.75 -7.53
CA LEU A 201 4.99 -20.47 -7.00
C LEU A 201 4.21 -19.69 -8.06
N ARG A 202 4.72 -19.64 -9.31
CA ARG A 202 4.02 -18.96 -10.42
C ARG A 202 2.59 -19.45 -10.62
N ASN A 203 2.36 -20.76 -10.51
CA ASN A 203 1.04 -21.36 -10.71
C ASN A 203 0.10 -21.23 -9.48
N ARG A 204 0.57 -20.62 -8.38
CA ARG A 204 -0.20 -20.42 -7.14
C ARG A 204 -0.44 -18.96 -6.81
N PHE A 205 0.44 -18.07 -7.28
CA PHE A 205 0.30 -16.64 -7.09
C PHE A 205 -0.38 -16.02 -8.30
N MET A 206 -1.60 -15.53 -8.10
CA MET A 206 -2.17 -14.59 -9.05
C MET A 206 -1.37 -13.28 -9.01
N ASN A 207 -1.20 -12.63 -10.15
CA ASN A 207 -0.53 -11.34 -10.21
C ASN A 207 -1.57 -10.24 -10.39
N LEU A 208 -1.52 -9.21 -9.53
CA LEU A 208 -2.29 -7.99 -9.70
C LEU A 208 -1.37 -6.79 -9.73
N GLU A 209 -1.52 -5.95 -10.74
CA GLU A 209 -0.73 -4.73 -10.89
C GLU A 209 -1.50 -3.50 -10.43
N LEU A 210 -0.78 -2.63 -9.73
CA LEU A 210 -1.14 -1.27 -9.40
C LEU A 210 -0.26 -0.34 -10.26
N PRO A 211 -0.70 -0.05 -11.50
CA PRO A 211 0.09 0.72 -12.46
C PRO A 211 0.23 2.18 -12.03
N ALA A 212 1.28 2.84 -12.50
CA ALA A 212 1.43 4.29 -12.36
C ALA A 212 0.26 5.01 -13.04
N TRP A 213 -0.09 6.19 -12.54
CA TRP A 213 -1.16 6.99 -13.11
C TRP A 213 -0.79 7.51 -14.50
N GLU A 214 -1.73 7.38 -15.43
CA GLU A 214 -1.66 7.97 -16.76
C GLU A 214 -2.72 9.06 -16.90
N ASN A 215 -2.57 9.90 -17.94
CA ASN A 215 -3.56 10.94 -18.20
C ASN A 215 -4.87 10.28 -18.61
N GLY A 216 -5.90 10.41 -17.77
CA GLY A 216 -7.19 9.79 -18.01
C GLY A 216 -8.22 10.18 -16.95
N GLU A 217 -9.43 9.68 -17.14
CA GLU A 217 -10.57 9.92 -16.26
C GLU A 217 -10.30 9.41 -14.84
N ASP A 218 -9.76 8.21 -14.68
CA ASP A 218 -9.44 7.62 -13.37
C ASP A 218 -8.51 8.51 -12.54
N PHE A 219 -7.47 9.10 -13.16
CA PHE A 219 -6.55 10.00 -12.46
C PHE A 219 -7.22 11.34 -12.13
N SER A 220 -8.01 11.89 -13.05
CA SER A 220 -8.78 13.12 -12.81
C SER A 220 -9.77 12.95 -11.64
N HIS A 221 -10.47 11.81 -11.58
CA HIS A 221 -11.34 11.45 -10.47
C HIS A 221 -10.56 11.32 -9.16
N PHE A 222 -9.40 10.68 -9.17
CA PHE A 222 -8.54 10.56 -8.00
C PHE A 222 -8.11 11.94 -7.46
N VAL A 223 -7.59 12.82 -8.33
CA VAL A 223 -7.16 14.17 -7.95
C VAL A 223 -8.34 14.99 -7.43
N THR A 224 -9.49 14.94 -8.10
CA THR A 224 -10.70 15.66 -7.69
C THR A 224 -11.16 15.21 -6.30
N ARG A 225 -11.27 13.89 -6.06
CA ARG A 225 -11.65 13.34 -4.76
C ARG A 225 -10.64 13.68 -3.67
N LEU A 226 -9.34 13.65 -3.99
CA LEU A 226 -8.30 14.05 -3.05
C LEU A 226 -8.44 15.52 -2.66
N VAL A 227 -8.73 16.41 -3.61
CA VAL A 227 -8.93 17.84 -3.33
C VAL A 227 -10.21 18.09 -2.54
N TRP A 228 -11.30 17.39 -2.84
CA TRP A 228 -12.54 17.47 -2.04
C TRP A 228 -12.37 16.97 -0.60
N SER A 229 -11.38 16.12 -0.33
CA SER A 229 -11.04 15.69 1.03
C SER A 229 -10.31 16.76 1.85
N LEU A 230 -9.99 17.92 1.27
CA LEU A 230 -9.25 19.01 1.92
C LEU A 230 -10.22 20.09 2.42
N PRO A 231 -10.01 20.64 3.63
CA PRO A 231 -10.88 21.66 4.22
C PRO A 231 -10.59 23.07 3.68
N LEU A 232 -10.63 23.23 2.35
CA LEU A 232 -10.44 24.50 1.64
C LEU A 232 -11.78 25.24 1.52
N ARG A 233 -11.80 26.51 1.93
CA ARG A 233 -13.05 27.28 2.04
C ARG A 233 -13.61 27.71 0.69
N GLU A 234 -12.79 27.73 -0.36
CA GLU A 234 -13.20 28.11 -1.70
C GLU A 234 -13.18 26.90 -2.67
N PRO A 235 -14.10 26.86 -3.66
CA PRO A 235 -14.09 25.82 -4.69
C PRO A 235 -12.76 25.78 -5.46
N SER A 236 -12.26 24.57 -5.70
CA SER A 236 -10.95 24.34 -6.33
C SER A 236 -11.11 23.74 -7.74
N PRO A 237 -10.90 24.51 -8.82
CA PRO A 237 -11.01 24.02 -10.20
C PRO A 237 -9.79 23.20 -10.63
N VAL A 238 -9.76 21.93 -10.23
CA VAL A 238 -8.63 21.01 -10.45
C VAL A 238 -8.83 20.00 -11.57
N ASP A 239 -9.92 20.09 -12.33
CA ASP A 239 -10.27 19.15 -13.41
C ASP A 239 -9.55 19.44 -14.74
N SER A 240 -8.78 20.53 -14.82
CA SER A 240 -8.15 20.94 -16.07
C SER A 240 -7.13 19.92 -16.60
N ARG A 241 -7.18 19.63 -17.91
CA ARG A 241 -6.21 18.77 -18.61
C ARG A 241 -4.76 19.23 -18.43
N ARG A 242 -4.54 20.54 -18.31
CA ARG A 242 -3.22 21.14 -18.12
C ARG A 242 -2.63 20.78 -16.75
N LEU A 243 -3.46 20.81 -15.71
CA LEU A 243 -3.05 20.40 -14.36
C LEU A 243 -2.75 18.90 -14.28
N MET A 244 -3.60 18.05 -14.87
CA MET A 244 -3.36 16.59 -14.90
C MET A 244 -2.02 16.24 -15.55
N LYS A 245 -1.72 16.86 -16.69
CA LYS A 245 -0.44 16.69 -17.39
C LYS A 245 0.74 17.14 -16.54
N MET A 246 0.61 18.25 -15.82
CA MET A 246 1.65 18.75 -14.91
C MET A 246 1.90 17.77 -13.76
N LEU A 247 0.84 17.32 -13.08
CA LEU A 247 0.94 16.38 -11.97
C LEU A 247 1.60 15.08 -12.42
N ILE A 248 1.15 14.48 -13.54
CA ILE A 248 1.77 13.26 -14.07
C ILE A 248 3.21 13.49 -14.48
N GLY A 249 3.49 14.57 -15.23
CA GLY A 249 4.84 14.86 -15.72
C GLY A 249 5.86 15.10 -14.60
N ARG A 250 5.45 15.75 -13.51
CA ARG A 250 6.33 16.03 -12.36
C ARG A 250 6.47 14.84 -11.41
N THR A 251 5.44 14.02 -11.26
CA THR A 251 5.43 12.91 -10.29
C THR A 251 5.74 11.55 -10.90
N GLY A 252 5.78 11.45 -12.24
CA GLY A 252 5.87 10.18 -12.95
C GLY A 252 4.63 9.29 -12.75
N GLY A 253 3.48 9.89 -12.44
CA GLY A 253 2.25 9.16 -12.11
C GLY A 253 2.30 8.44 -10.77
N ILE A 254 3.23 8.81 -9.87
CA ILE A 254 3.34 8.20 -8.54
C ILE A 254 2.34 8.84 -7.59
N THR A 255 1.53 7.99 -6.93
CA THR A 255 0.48 8.42 -5.99
C THR A 255 1.04 9.27 -4.86
N LEU A 256 2.12 8.84 -4.20
CA LEU A 256 2.77 9.57 -3.11
C LEU A 256 3.21 10.97 -3.53
N GLY A 257 3.83 11.11 -4.70
CA GLY A 257 4.25 12.40 -5.23
C GLY A 257 3.06 13.32 -5.50
N THR A 258 2.00 12.78 -6.10
CA THR A 258 0.76 13.52 -6.37
C THR A 258 0.10 14.01 -5.08
N CYS A 259 -0.03 13.14 -4.06
CA CYS A 259 -0.59 13.52 -2.76
C CYS A 259 0.23 14.63 -2.10
N LYS A 260 1.56 14.49 -2.05
CA LYS A 260 2.43 15.51 -1.44
C LYS A 260 2.33 16.87 -2.13
N ALA A 261 2.27 16.89 -3.47
CA ALA A 261 2.13 18.14 -4.21
C ALA A 261 0.79 18.84 -3.86
N ILE A 262 -0.31 18.09 -3.89
CA ILE A 262 -1.64 18.63 -3.55
C ILE A 262 -1.72 19.10 -2.10
N GLU A 263 -1.18 18.32 -1.15
CA GLU A 263 -1.14 18.68 0.27
C GLU A 263 -0.35 19.97 0.51
N ARG A 264 0.81 20.13 -0.14
CA ARG A 264 1.62 21.34 -0.03
C ARG A 264 0.95 22.56 -0.64
N ALA A 265 0.38 22.41 -1.84
CA ALA A 265 -0.37 23.49 -2.48
C ALA A 265 -1.54 23.93 -1.58
N ALA A 266 -2.23 22.99 -0.92
CA ALA A 266 -3.34 23.30 -0.03
C ALA A 266 -2.88 24.02 1.24
N ILE A 267 -1.76 23.60 1.84
CA ILE A 267 -1.17 24.28 2.99
C ILE A 267 -0.75 25.71 2.62
N MET A 268 -0.18 25.91 1.43
CA MET A 268 0.16 27.23 0.93
C MET A 268 -1.08 28.10 0.74
N ALA A 269 -2.15 27.55 0.16
CA ALA A 269 -3.41 28.25 -0.05
C ALA A 269 -4.09 28.70 1.26
N ILE A 270 -4.01 27.87 2.32
CA ILE A 270 -4.50 28.24 3.66
C ILE A 270 -3.64 29.36 4.27
N ARG A 271 -2.31 29.28 4.12
CA ARG A 271 -1.38 30.27 4.68
C ARG A 271 -1.46 31.62 3.99
N SER A 272 -1.66 31.64 2.68
CA SER A 272 -1.80 32.87 1.89
C SER A 272 -3.21 33.48 1.97
N GLY A 273 -4.19 32.70 2.44
CA GLY A 273 -5.60 33.09 2.46
C GLY A 273 -6.31 32.95 1.10
N SER A 274 -5.67 32.35 0.09
CA SER A 274 -6.35 32.10 -1.21
C SER A 274 -7.45 31.04 -1.09
N GLU A 275 -7.32 30.11 -0.14
CA GLU A 275 -8.34 29.12 0.24
C GLU A 275 -8.86 28.22 -0.90
N ARG A 276 -8.18 28.17 -2.05
CA ARG A 276 -8.49 27.33 -3.22
C ARG A 276 -7.24 26.75 -3.88
N LEU A 277 -7.42 25.67 -4.63
CA LEU A 277 -6.45 25.13 -5.57
C LEU A 277 -6.91 25.33 -7.01
N ASP A 278 -6.08 26.03 -7.77
CA ASP A 278 -6.18 26.13 -9.22
C ASP A 278 -4.83 25.76 -9.84
N TYR A 279 -4.71 25.87 -11.16
CA TYR A 279 -3.46 25.54 -11.84
C TYR A 279 -2.26 26.40 -11.36
N GLN A 280 -2.47 27.67 -10.99
CA GLN A 280 -1.40 28.57 -10.54
C GLN A 280 -0.82 28.15 -9.19
N ALA A 281 -1.65 27.56 -8.32
CA ALA A 281 -1.19 27.02 -7.04
C ALA A 281 -0.05 26.00 -7.19
N PHE A 282 0.02 25.30 -8.34
CA PHE A 282 1.04 24.30 -8.65
C PHE A 282 2.25 24.86 -9.44
N GLU A 283 2.30 26.15 -9.74
CA GLU A 283 3.47 26.77 -10.39
C GLU A 283 4.58 27.13 -9.38
N HIS A 284 4.26 27.19 -8.09
CA HIS A 284 5.23 27.46 -7.03
C HIS A 284 6.22 26.31 -6.84
N ALA A 285 7.52 26.63 -6.82
CA ALA A 285 8.59 25.63 -6.67
C ALA A 285 8.50 24.80 -5.38
N GLU A 286 8.10 25.43 -4.27
CA GLU A 286 7.96 24.78 -2.95
C GLU A 286 6.97 23.61 -2.95
N VAL A 287 5.97 23.63 -3.83
CA VAL A 287 5.02 22.51 -4.00
C VAL A 287 5.75 21.23 -4.38
N TRP A 288 6.80 21.36 -5.19
CA TRP A 288 7.52 20.24 -5.81
C TRP A 288 8.79 19.84 -5.07
N ASP A 289 9.13 20.48 -3.95
CA ASP A 289 10.39 20.25 -3.25
C ASP A 289 10.59 18.77 -2.83
N GLY A 290 11.63 18.10 -3.31
CA GLY A 290 11.85 16.67 -3.06
C GLY A 290 10.77 15.72 -3.63
N ILE A 291 9.94 16.19 -4.58
CA ILE A 291 9.08 15.34 -5.41
C ILE A 291 9.75 15.20 -6.76
N GLU A 292 10.33 14.03 -6.99
CA GLU A 292 10.94 13.69 -8.27
C GLU A 292 10.20 12.50 -8.89
N ALA A 293 9.96 12.59 -10.20
CA ALA A 293 9.52 11.45 -10.96
C ALA A 293 10.61 10.35 -10.89
N PRO A 294 10.24 9.08 -10.70
CA PRO A 294 11.22 8.00 -10.78
C PRO A 294 11.93 8.04 -12.13
N VAL A 295 13.26 7.87 -12.11
CA VAL A 295 14.01 7.62 -13.34
C VAL A 295 13.52 6.27 -13.87
N LEU A 296 12.61 6.29 -14.84
CA LEU A 296 12.25 5.09 -15.60
C LEU A 296 13.53 4.65 -16.31
N MET A 297 14.21 3.64 -15.77
CA MET A 297 15.30 2.95 -16.44
C MET A 297 14.71 2.38 -17.73
N ALA A 298 14.89 3.13 -18.83
CA ALA A 298 14.45 2.72 -20.14
C ALA A 298 14.96 1.30 -20.37
N GLY A 299 14.03 0.38 -20.63
CA GLY A 299 14.35 -1.01 -20.88
C GLY A 299 15.51 -1.10 -21.87
N HIS A 300 16.50 -1.93 -21.54
CA HIS A 300 17.59 -2.27 -22.44
C HIS A 300 16.99 -2.79 -23.76
N ARG A 301 16.79 -1.89 -24.73
CA ARG A 301 16.71 -2.27 -26.14
C ARG A 301 18.11 -2.76 -26.48
N ARG A 302 18.33 -4.07 -26.33
CA ARG A 302 19.41 -4.77 -27.03
C ARG A 302 19.28 -4.40 -28.50
N LYS A 303 20.18 -3.53 -28.98
CA LYS A 303 20.46 -3.42 -30.41
C LYS A 303 20.99 -4.78 -30.84
N SER A 304 20.14 -5.61 -31.43
CA SER A 304 20.57 -6.70 -32.29
C SER A 304 21.25 -6.08 -33.50
N ARG A 305 22.57 -5.92 -33.44
CA ARG A 305 23.39 -5.84 -34.64
C ARG A 305 23.48 -7.26 -35.18
N LEU A 306 22.64 -7.56 -36.18
CA LEU A 306 22.95 -8.56 -37.18
C LEU A 306 23.87 -7.88 -38.18
N GLY A 307 25.13 -8.28 -38.15
CA GLY A 307 26.09 -8.21 -39.25
C GLY A 307 26.59 -9.63 -39.47
#